data_AF-A0A068Y0U9-F1
#
_entry.id   AF-A0A068Y0U9-F1
#
_cell.length_a   1.000
_cell.length_b   1.000
_cell.length_c   1.000
_cell.angle_alpha   90.00
_cell.angle_beta   90.00
_cell.angle_gamma   90.00
#
_symmetry.space_group_name_H-M   'P 1'
#
loop_
_entity.id
_entity.type
_entity.pdbx_description
1 polymer ?
#
loop_
_entity_poly.entity_id
_entity_poly.type
_entity_poly.pdbx_seq_one_letter_code
_entity_poly.pdbx_strand_id
1 'polypeptide(L)'
;MGPLCRVFGVSRLFASRPFLLPYLNLAQLSTIREPIDGEEVDEPDVLIKKLELEVRGHEPSVLKSYESFVCTVCGHFDLQCKVETRNSPIFHRLSLNKSPFIYKKHQRQYEFRTYVKTFTIPHLTGSTASVFLEYIQRNLPAGVHMTANQHRVEPLPEALQRSTESQKLEK
;
A
#
# COMPACT_ATOMS: atom_id res chain seq x y z
N MET A 1 26.85 51.47 56.62
CA MET A 1 27.60 51.20 55.38
C MET A 1 26.66 51.47 54.22
N GLY A 2 26.84 52.59 53.51
CA GLY A 2 26.12 52.83 52.25
C GLY A 2 26.82 52.14 51.07
N PRO A 3 26.60 52.59 49.82
CA PRO A 3 25.40 53.23 49.28
C PRO A 3 25.10 52.82 47.81
N LEU A 4 24.06 53.44 47.21
CA LEU A 4 23.96 53.87 45.80
C LEU A 4 24.02 52.83 44.65
N CYS A 5 22.94 52.77 43.84
CA CYS A 5 22.88 53.30 42.45
C CYS A 5 21.46 53.06 41.89
N ARG A 6 20.64 54.08 41.55
CA ARG A 6 20.61 54.88 40.29
C ARG A 6 20.25 53.99 39.06
N VAL A 7 19.32 54.31 38.16
CA VAL A 7 18.68 55.59 37.75
C VAL A 7 17.49 55.28 36.80
N PHE A 8 16.38 56.01 37.00
CA PHE A 8 15.39 56.59 36.05
C PHE A 8 14.77 55.72 34.94
N GLY A 9 13.44 55.61 34.87
CA GLY A 9 12.53 56.59 34.23
C GLY A 9 11.92 55.90 32.99
N VAL A 10 10.72 56.14 32.49
CA VAL A 10 9.90 57.35 32.39
C VAL A 10 8.47 56.91 32.03
N SER A 11 7.50 57.78 32.36
CA SER A 11 6.17 57.96 31.76
C SER A 11 5.09 56.86 31.86
N ARG A 12 4.13 57.17 32.74
CA ARG A 12 2.69 57.06 32.45
C ARG A 12 2.38 57.58 31.04
N LEU A 13 1.30 57.10 30.43
CA LEU A 13 0.13 57.90 30.04
C LEU A 13 -0.75 57.08 29.07
N PHE A 14 -2.05 57.04 29.39
CA PHE A 14 -3.21 57.09 28.48
C PHE A 14 -3.36 55.94 27.46
N ALA A 15 -4.35 55.07 27.65
CA ALA A 15 -5.75 55.26 27.28
C ALA A 15 -6.06 54.68 25.89
N SER A 16 -7.34 54.32 25.74
CA SER A 16 -8.09 54.10 24.51
C SER A 16 -8.13 52.67 23.92
N ARG A 17 -9.28 52.05 24.20
CA ARG A 17 -10.24 51.44 23.25
C ARG A 17 -9.87 50.14 22.51
N PRO A 18 -10.83 49.20 22.41
CA PRO A 18 -10.67 47.98 21.64
C PRO A 18 -10.72 48.31 20.16
N PHE A 19 -9.72 47.85 19.40
CA PHE A 19 -9.72 47.95 17.95
C PHE A 19 -10.06 46.59 17.36
N LEU A 20 -11.17 46.56 16.63
CA LEU A 20 -11.56 45.48 15.73
C LEU A 20 -10.37 45.00 14.89
N LEU A 21 -10.20 43.69 14.78
CA LEU A 21 -9.55 43.09 13.63
C LEU A 21 -10.59 42.24 12.87
N PRO A 22 -10.91 42.59 11.61
CA PRO A 22 -11.72 41.76 10.74
C PRO A 22 -10.87 40.62 10.17
N TYR A 23 -11.52 39.46 10.01
CA TYR A 23 -11.28 38.46 8.97
C TYR A 23 -9.91 38.47 8.26
N LEU A 24 -8.97 37.67 8.77
CA LEU A 24 -7.95 37.08 7.91
C LEU A 24 -8.48 35.74 7.42
N ASN A 25 -9.01 35.77 6.21
CA ASN A 25 -9.46 34.60 5.47
C ASN A 25 -8.22 33.79 5.06
N LEU A 26 -7.76 32.90 5.94
CA LEU A 26 -6.70 31.94 5.66
C LEU A 26 -7.25 30.78 4.82
N ALA A 27 -7.80 31.10 3.65
CA ALA A 27 -8.41 30.14 2.75
C ALA A 27 -8.02 30.44 1.29
N GLN A 28 -6.72 30.62 1.03
CA GLN A 28 -6.20 30.74 -0.34
C GLN A 28 -4.84 30.04 -0.55
N LEU A 29 -4.52 29.03 0.26
CA LEU A 29 -3.34 28.18 0.06
C LEU A 29 -3.75 26.71 -0.06
N SER A 30 -4.37 26.35 -1.18
CA SER A 30 -4.38 24.94 -1.65
C SER A 30 -4.76 24.74 -3.12
N THR A 31 -5.14 25.79 -3.86
CA THR A 31 -5.45 25.66 -5.30
C THR A 31 -4.25 25.94 -6.20
N ILE A 32 -3.08 25.40 -5.88
CA ILE A 32 -2.08 25.10 -6.91
C ILE A 32 -2.38 23.66 -7.34
N ARG A 33 -3.41 23.50 -8.17
CA ARG A 33 -3.54 22.32 -9.01
C ARG A 33 -2.60 22.60 -10.17
N GLU A 34 -1.34 22.20 -10.05
CA GLU A 34 -0.50 22.16 -11.25
C GLU A 34 -1.24 21.31 -12.29
N PRO A 35 -1.38 21.80 -13.53
CA PRO A 35 -1.89 20.97 -14.59
C PRO A 35 -0.95 19.77 -14.68
N ILE A 36 -1.52 18.58 -14.50
CA ILE A 36 -0.77 17.34 -14.72
C ILE A 36 -0.65 17.29 -16.24
N ASP A 37 0.40 17.90 -16.78
CA ASP A 37 0.73 17.90 -18.20
C ASP A 37 1.23 16.49 -18.56
N GLY A 38 0.34 15.51 -18.48
CA GLY A 38 0.58 14.17 -19.00
C GLY A 38 0.34 14.20 -20.50
N GLU A 39 1.39 14.03 -21.29
CA GLU A 39 1.22 13.66 -22.71
C GLU A 39 0.44 12.33 -22.75
N GLU A 40 -0.79 12.37 -23.28
CA GLU A 40 -1.54 11.16 -23.61
C GLU A 40 -0.82 10.47 -24.77
N VAL A 41 -0.05 9.43 -24.46
CA VAL A 41 0.57 8.59 -25.48
C VAL A 41 -0.52 7.69 -26.07
N ASP A 42 -0.70 7.72 -27.40
CA ASP A 42 -1.64 6.87 -28.15
C ASP A 42 -1.20 5.39 -28.19
N GLU A 43 -0.71 4.85 -27.07
CA GLU A 43 -0.35 3.45 -26.91
C GLU A 43 -1.55 2.66 -26.33
N PRO A 44 -1.83 1.45 -26.86
CA PRO A 44 -2.89 0.62 -26.32
C PRO A 44 -2.57 0.17 -24.88
N ASP A 45 -3.56 0.19 -23.99
CA ASP A 45 -3.36 -0.25 -22.61
C ASP A 45 -3.07 -1.76 -22.52
N VAL A 46 -2.27 -2.13 -21.53
CA VAL A 46 -1.90 -3.52 -21.25
C VAL A 46 -3.11 -4.26 -20.70
N LEU A 47 -3.41 -5.43 -21.26
CA LEU A 47 -4.48 -6.28 -20.75
C LEU A 47 -3.95 -7.32 -19.77
N ILE A 48 -4.63 -7.49 -18.65
CA ILE A 48 -4.30 -8.44 -17.59
C ILE A 48 -5.46 -9.42 -17.44
N LYS A 49 -5.19 -10.70 -17.72
CA LYS A 49 -6.18 -11.78 -17.60
C LYS A 49 -6.67 -11.93 -16.17
N LYS A 50 -5.74 -11.91 -15.22
CA LYS A 50 -6.00 -11.93 -13.79
C LYS A 50 -4.82 -11.34 -13.02
N LEU A 51 -5.12 -10.65 -11.93
CA LEU A 51 -4.19 -10.20 -10.93
C LEU A 51 -4.35 -11.09 -9.70
N GLU A 52 -3.27 -11.73 -9.28
CA GLU A 52 -3.23 -12.56 -8.08
C GLU A 52 -2.41 -11.84 -7.01
N LEU A 53 -3.04 -11.52 -5.89
CA LEU A 53 -2.39 -10.94 -4.72
C LEU A 53 -2.27 -12.00 -3.64
N GLU A 54 -1.05 -12.42 -3.33
CA GLU A 54 -0.78 -13.30 -2.21
C GLU A 54 -0.31 -12.48 -1.01
N VAL A 55 -1.11 -12.48 0.04
CA VAL A 55 -0.86 -11.73 1.28
C VAL A 55 -0.51 -12.70 2.40
N ARG A 56 0.67 -12.50 2.99
CA ARG A 56 1.23 -13.34 4.05
C ARG A 56 1.41 -12.53 5.33
N GLY A 57 1.07 -13.10 6.48
CA GLY A 57 1.22 -12.42 7.76
C GLY A 57 1.29 -13.39 8.94
N HIS A 58 1.77 -12.91 10.08
CA HIS A 58 1.85 -13.72 11.30
C HIS A 58 0.55 -13.71 12.11
N GLU A 59 -0.27 -12.67 11.98
CA GLU A 59 -1.53 -12.55 12.69
C GLU A 59 -2.74 -12.81 11.76
N PRO A 60 -3.60 -13.79 12.06
CA PRO A 60 -4.75 -14.11 11.21
C PRO A 60 -5.86 -13.05 11.25
N SER A 61 -6.05 -12.36 12.38
CA SER A 61 -7.10 -11.34 12.50
C SER A 61 -6.80 -10.10 11.65
N VAL A 62 -5.55 -9.66 11.59
CA VAL A 62 -5.11 -8.62 10.64
C VAL A 62 -5.39 -9.02 9.20
N LEU A 63 -5.08 -10.26 8.79
CA LEU A 63 -5.37 -10.72 7.43
C LEU A 63 -6.87 -10.76 7.13
N LYS A 64 -7.72 -11.09 8.11
CA LYS A 64 -9.19 -11.06 7.96
C LYS A 64 -9.73 -9.63 7.86
N SER A 65 -9.17 -8.70 8.63
CA SER A 65 -9.51 -7.27 8.52
C SER A 65 -9.11 -6.74 7.15
N TYR A 66 -7.91 -7.09 6.69
CA TYR A 66 -7.40 -6.67 5.39
C TYR A 66 -8.21 -7.27 4.24
N GLU A 67 -8.64 -8.52 4.33
CA GLU A 67 -9.60 -9.11 3.39
C GLU A 67 -10.88 -8.28 3.28
N SER A 68 -11.46 -7.88 4.41
CA SER A 68 -12.69 -7.07 4.41
C SER A 68 -12.45 -5.71 3.73
N PHE A 69 -11.28 -5.10 3.96
CA PHE A 69 -10.85 -3.88 3.29
C PHE A 69 -10.73 -4.08 1.77
N VAL A 70 -9.98 -5.09 1.31
CA VAL A 70 -9.79 -5.36 -0.13
C VAL A 70 -11.13 -5.65 -0.82
N CYS A 71 -11.99 -6.47 -0.22
CA CYS A 71 -13.32 -6.75 -0.76
C CYS A 71 -14.17 -5.47 -0.89
N THR A 72 -14.07 -4.55 0.08
CA THR A 72 -14.77 -3.26 0.04
C THR A 72 -14.26 -2.39 -1.11
N VAL A 73 -12.93 -2.31 -1.29
CA VAL A 73 -12.31 -1.57 -2.40
C VAL A 73 -12.74 -2.14 -3.74
N CYS A 74 -12.66 -3.47 -3.90
CA CYS A 74 -13.13 -4.13 -5.13
C CYS A 74 -14.60 -3.83 -5.42
N GLY A 75 -15.46 -3.79 -4.39
CA GLY A 75 -16.87 -3.41 -4.54
C GLY A 75 -17.07 -1.97 -5.02
N HIS A 76 -16.20 -1.03 -4.63
CA HIS A 76 -16.26 0.36 -5.11
C HIS A 76 -15.69 0.56 -6.52
N PHE A 77 -14.75 -0.28 -6.92
CA PHE A 77 -14.16 -0.27 -8.26
C PHE A 77 -14.94 -1.14 -9.26
N ASP A 78 -16.07 -1.73 -8.83
CA ASP A 78 -16.86 -2.70 -9.60
C ASP A 78 -16.04 -3.89 -10.12
N LEU A 79 -15.02 -4.31 -9.35
CA LEU A 79 -14.15 -5.43 -9.67
C LEU A 79 -14.62 -6.71 -9.00
N GLN A 80 -14.57 -7.82 -9.73
CA GLN A 80 -14.82 -9.14 -9.15
C GLN A 80 -13.63 -9.57 -8.29
N CYS A 81 -13.87 -9.95 -7.04
CA CYS A 81 -12.82 -10.42 -6.15
C CYS A 81 -13.14 -11.84 -5.66
N LYS A 82 -12.24 -12.79 -5.94
CA LYS A 82 -12.29 -14.13 -5.35
C LYS A 82 -11.25 -14.22 -4.25
N VAL A 83 -11.65 -14.65 -3.06
CA VAL A 83 -10.76 -14.79 -1.91
C VAL A 83 -10.59 -16.27 -1.59
N GLU A 84 -9.33 -16.69 -1.52
CA GLU A 84 -8.95 -18.03 -1.13
C GLU A 84 -8.10 -17.95 0.14
N THR A 85 -8.50 -18.66 1.17
CA THR A 85 -7.74 -18.75 2.42
C THR A 85 -7.13 -20.14 2.51
N ARG A 86 -5.83 -20.19 2.79
CA ARG A 86 -5.19 -21.49 3.02
C ARG A 86 -5.69 -22.09 4.34
N ASN A 87 -6.12 -23.35 4.30
CA ASN A 87 -6.69 -24.04 5.47
C ASN A 87 -5.73 -24.16 6.67
N SER A 88 -4.41 -24.21 6.42
CA SER A 88 -3.39 -24.37 7.45
C SER A 88 -2.25 -23.37 7.23
N PRO A 89 -1.73 -22.75 8.30
CA PRO A 89 -0.57 -21.87 8.19
C PRO A 89 0.70 -22.64 7.84
N ILE A 90 1.69 -21.91 7.33
CA ILE A 90 3.04 -22.42 7.15
C ILE A 90 3.72 -22.38 8.52
N PHE A 91 4.20 -23.53 8.98
CA PHE A 91 4.92 -23.66 10.24
C PHE A 91 6.42 -23.71 9.98
N HIS A 92 7.17 -22.80 10.59
CA HIS A 92 8.63 -22.86 10.63
C HIS A 92 9.08 -23.08 12.08
N ARG A 93 9.64 -24.25 12.37
CA ARG A 93 10.01 -24.67 13.74
C ARG A 93 11.51 -24.73 13.91
N LEU A 94 12.00 -24.19 15.01
CA LEU A 94 13.42 -24.19 15.39
C LEU A 94 13.57 -24.72 16.81
N SER A 95 14.52 -25.64 17.01
CA SER A 95 14.86 -26.15 18.34
C SER A 95 16.24 -25.65 18.73
N LEU A 96 16.33 -24.86 19.79
CA LEU A 96 17.58 -24.30 20.30
C LEU A 96 17.86 -24.82 21.70
N ASN A 97 19.14 -24.97 22.04
CA ASN A 97 19.52 -25.28 23.43
C ASN A 97 19.09 -24.13 24.33
N LYS A 98 18.54 -24.46 25.50
CA LYS A 98 18.17 -23.44 26.51
C LYS A 98 19.40 -22.82 27.16
N SER A 99 20.46 -23.62 27.35
CA SER A 99 21.73 -23.19 27.93
C SER A 99 22.74 -22.83 26.84
N PRO A 100 23.60 -21.82 27.08
CA PRO A 100 24.72 -21.52 26.19
C PRO A 100 25.77 -22.66 26.11
N PHE A 101 25.95 -23.47 27.17
CA PHE A 101 26.98 -24.51 27.21
C PHE A 101 26.44 -25.87 27.71
N ILE A 102 26.96 -26.96 27.12
CA ILE A 102 26.88 -28.41 27.44
C ILE A 102 25.52 -29.09 27.67
N TYR A 103 24.43 -28.37 27.93
CA TYR A 103 23.14 -29.00 28.26
C TYR A 103 22.25 -29.27 27.03
N LYS A 104 22.60 -30.31 26.26
CA LYS A 104 21.86 -30.72 25.04
C LYS A 104 20.42 -31.21 25.27
N LYS A 105 20.14 -31.80 26.44
CA LYS A 105 18.80 -32.36 26.78
C LYS A 105 17.75 -31.28 27.03
N HIS A 106 18.16 -30.08 27.43
CA HIS A 106 17.24 -28.97 27.73
C HIS A 106 17.15 -28.04 26.51
N GLN A 107 16.11 -28.21 25.71
CA GLN A 107 15.86 -27.42 24.50
C GLN A 107 14.60 -26.55 24.63
N ARG A 108 14.57 -25.46 23.87
CA ARG A 108 13.40 -24.61 23.62
C ARG A 108 13.00 -24.79 22.17
N GLN A 109 11.71 -25.04 21.94
CA GLN A 109 11.13 -25.08 20.61
C GLN A 109 10.45 -23.75 20.32
N TYR A 110 10.83 -23.13 19.21
CA TYR A 110 10.23 -21.92 18.67
C TYR A 110 9.45 -22.26 17.41
N GLU A 111 8.35 -21.56 17.18
CA GLU A 111 7.51 -21.73 16.00
C GLU A 111 7.12 -20.37 15.44
N PHE A 112 7.34 -20.18 14.15
CA PHE A 112 6.80 -19.06 13.39
C PHE A 112 5.65 -19.58 12.54
N ARG A 113 4.49 -18.92 12.65
CA ARG A 113 3.28 -19.23 11.89
C ARG A 113 3.10 -18.17 10.83
N THR A 114 3.00 -18.56 9.57
CA THR A 114 2.69 -17.64 8.48
C THR A 114 1.36 -18.05 7.85
N TYR A 115 0.36 -17.21 8.04
CA TYR A 115 -0.95 -17.33 7.43
C TYR A 115 -0.91 -16.70 6.03
N VAL A 116 -1.68 -17.26 5.10
CA VAL A 116 -1.70 -16.84 3.70
C VAL A 116 -3.13 -16.68 3.23
N LYS A 117 -3.41 -15.55 2.57
CA LYS A 117 -4.64 -15.31 1.82
C LYS A 117 -4.28 -14.91 0.39
N THR A 118 -5.03 -15.43 -0.56
CA THR A 118 -4.87 -15.12 -1.97
C THR A 118 -6.13 -14.43 -2.47
N PHE A 119 -5.95 -13.29 -3.14
CA PHE A 119 -7.02 -12.55 -3.82
C PHE A 119 -6.81 -12.68 -5.31
N THR A 120 -7.82 -13.14 -6.04
CA THR A 120 -7.79 -13.25 -7.49
C THR A 120 -8.82 -12.31 -8.09
N ILE A 121 -8.32 -11.36 -8.89
CA ILE A 121 -9.14 -10.35 -9.57
C ILE A 121 -9.00 -10.60 -11.07
N PRO A 122 -10.03 -11.10 -11.76
CA PRO A 122 -10.00 -11.36 -13.18
C PRO A 122 -10.23 -10.08 -13.99
N HIS A 123 -9.77 -10.08 -15.24
CA HIS A 123 -10.08 -9.07 -16.27
C HIS A 123 -9.81 -7.63 -15.85
N LEU A 124 -8.54 -7.24 -15.90
CA LEU A 124 -8.10 -5.88 -15.59
C LEU A 124 -7.35 -5.26 -16.78
N THR A 125 -7.32 -3.93 -16.81
CA THR A 125 -6.40 -3.16 -17.65
C THR A 125 -5.17 -2.73 -16.84
N GLY A 126 -4.10 -2.32 -17.52
CA GLY A 126 -2.82 -1.95 -16.92
C GLY A 126 -2.95 -0.69 -16.06
N SER A 127 -3.61 0.33 -16.60
CA SER A 127 -3.95 1.57 -15.88
C SER A 127 -4.75 1.29 -14.60
N THR A 128 -5.82 0.50 -14.70
CA THR A 128 -6.68 0.12 -13.56
C THR A 128 -5.90 -0.67 -12.52
N ALA A 129 -5.09 -1.64 -12.94
CA ALA A 129 -4.27 -2.43 -12.02
C ALA A 129 -3.21 -1.58 -11.31
N SER A 130 -2.64 -0.57 -11.99
CA SER A 130 -1.69 0.37 -11.39
C SER A 130 -2.35 1.18 -10.26
N VAL A 131 -3.47 1.84 -10.55
CA VAL A 131 -4.21 2.63 -9.54
C VAL A 131 -4.69 1.77 -8.38
N PHE A 132 -5.18 0.56 -8.68
CA PHE A 132 -5.61 -0.39 -7.66
C PHE A 132 -4.44 -0.81 -6.77
N LEU A 133 -3.31 -1.22 -7.34
CA LEU A 133 -2.14 -1.63 -6.59
C LEU A 133 -1.56 -0.49 -5.75
N GLU A 134 -1.57 0.75 -6.25
CA GLU A 134 -1.15 1.90 -5.47
C GLU A 134 -1.96 2.05 -4.19
N TYR A 135 -3.29 2.01 -4.30
CA TYR A 135 -4.16 2.17 -3.14
C TYR A 135 -3.98 1.02 -2.14
N ILE A 136 -3.89 -0.21 -2.64
CA ILE A 136 -3.73 -1.42 -1.82
C ILE A 136 -2.37 -1.44 -1.11
N GLN A 137 -1.29 -1.09 -1.81
CA GLN A 137 0.08 -1.06 -1.26
C GLN A 137 0.26 0.05 -0.22
N ARG A 138 -0.33 1.24 -0.44
CA ARG A 138 -0.27 2.35 0.54
C ARG A 138 -0.95 2.00 1.86
N ASN A 139 -1.97 1.14 1.81
CA ASN A 139 -2.73 0.69 2.97
C ASN A 139 -2.31 -0.70 3.48
N LEU A 140 -1.13 -1.21 3.09
CA LEU A 140 -0.66 -2.50 3.56
C LEU A 140 -0.28 -2.43 5.06
N PRO A 141 -0.87 -3.26 5.94
CA PRO A 141 -0.60 -3.21 7.36
C PRO A 141 0.81 -3.69 7.72
N ALA A 142 1.31 -3.23 8.87
CA ALA A 142 2.64 -3.62 9.35
C ALA A 142 2.74 -5.14 9.62
N GLY A 143 3.91 -5.72 9.31
CA GLY A 143 4.15 -7.15 9.52
C GLY A 143 3.43 -8.07 8.53
N VAL A 144 2.88 -7.49 7.45
CA VAL A 144 2.28 -8.23 6.33
C VAL A 144 3.13 -8.06 5.08
N HIS A 145 3.35 -9.17 4.39
CA HIS A 145 4.04 -9.22 3.10
C HIS A 145 3.03 -9.47 1.99
N MET A 146 3.18 -8.78 0.86
CA MET A 146 2.33 -8.95 -0.31
C MET A 146 3.17 -9.27 -1.55
N THR A 147 2.76 -10.30 -2.28
CA THR A 147 3.27 -10.64 -3.62
C THR A 147 2.16 -10.39 -4.63
N ALA A 148 2.45 -9.60 -5.67
CA ALA A 148 1.50 -9.32 -6.75
C ALA A 148 1.97 -10.01 -8.04
N ASN A 149 1.20 -11.00 -8.50
CA ASN A 149 1.45 -11.72 -9.75
C ASN A 149 0.46 -11.23 -10.82
N GLN A 150 1.00 -10.65 -11.89
CA GLN A 150 0.21 -10.13 -13.01
C GLN A 150 0.27 -11.11 -14.19
N HIS A 151 -0.88 -11.60 -14.63
CA HIS A 151 -0.97 -12.43 -15.84
C HIS A 151 -1.35 -11.58 -17.04
N ARG A 152 -0.34 -11.03 -17.73
CA ARG A 152 -0.53 -10.21 -18.94
C ARG A 152 -1.05 -11.04 -20.12
N VAL A 153 -1.86 -10.40 -20.95
CA VAL A 153 -2.36 -10.95 -22.21
C VAL A 153 -1.58 -10.27 -23.32
N GLU A 154 -0.76 -11.06 -24.00
CA GLU A 154 0.04 -10.60 -25.14
C GLU A 154 -0.39 -11.37 -26.40
N PRO A 155 -0.34 -10.74 -27.58
CA PRO A 155 -0.48 -11.46 -28.84
C PRO A 155 0.70 -12.42 -29.02
N LEU A 156 0.54 -13.38 -29.94
CA LEU A 156 1.65 -14.23 -30.34
C LEU A 156 2.80 -13.36 -30.90
N PRO A 157 4.07 -13.66 -30.60
CA PRO A 157 5.19 -12.94 -31.21
C PRO A 157 5.17 -13.01 -32.74
N GLU A 158 5.54 -11.93 -33.42
CA GLU A 158 5.49 -11.83 -34.89
C GLU A 158 6.16 -13.00 -35.63
N ALA A 159 7.29 -13.49 -35.09
CA ALA A 159 8.02 -14.62 -35.66
C ALA A 159 7.18 -15.91 -35.74
N LEU A 160 6.27 -16.11 -34.78
CA LEU A 160 5.38 -17.28 -34.72
C LEU A 160 4.04 -17.05 -35.41
N GLN A 161 3.63 -15.79 -35.60
CA GLN A 161 2.42 -15.46 -36.36
C GLN A 161 2.55 -15.89 -37.82
N ARG A 162 3.69 -15.56 -38.47
CA ARG A 162 3.95 -15.90 -39.88
C ARG A 162 3.85 -17.40 -40.19
N SER A 163 4.40 -18.24 -39.30
CA SER A 163 4.33 -19.70 -39.50
C SER A 163 2.90 -20.24 -39.36
N THR A 164 2.10 -19.64 -38.48
CA THR A 164 0.70 -20.02 -38.25
C THR A 164 -0.18 -19.60 -39.43
N GLU A 165 0.09 -18.44 -40.03
CA GLU A 165 -0.63 -17.92 -41.20
C GLU A 165 -0.41 -18.79 -42.44
N SER A 166 0.83 -19.20 -42.71
CA SER A 166 1.14 -20.10 -43.84
C SER A 166 0.38 -21.43 -43.76
N GLN A 167 0.28 -22.02 -42.56
CA GLN A 167 -0.45 -23.28 -42.34
C GLN A 167 -1.98 -23.13 -42.50
N LYS A 168 -2.51 -21.92 -42.35
CA LYS A 168 -3.95 -21.64 -42.48
C LYS A 168 -4.35 -21.44 -43.94
N LEU A 169 -3.42 -21.06 -44.80
CA LEU A 169 -3.65 -20.90 -46.25
C LEU A 169 -3.64 -22.24 -47.02
N GLU A 170 -3.03 -23.27 -46.44
CA GLU A 170 -2.92 -24.62 -47.02
C GLU A 170 -4.14 -25.52 -46.72
N LYS A 171 -5.11 -25.04 -45.93
CA LYS A 171 -6.37 -25.73 -45.60
C LYS A 171 -7.56 -25.01 -46.23
#